data_AF-A0A662G6H1-F1
#
_entry.id   AF-A0A662G6H1-F1
#
_cell.length_a   1.000
_cell.length_b   1.000
_cell.length_c   1.000
_cell.angle_alpha   90.00
_cell.angle_beta   90.00
_cell.angle_gamma   90.00
#
_symmetry.space_group_name_H-M   'P 1'
#
loop_
_entity.id
_entity.type
_entity.pdbx_description
1 polymer ?
#
loop_
_entity_poly.entity_id
_entity_poly.type
_entity_poly.pdbx_seq_one_letter_code
_entity_poly.pdbx_strand_id
1 'polypeptide(L)'
;MPGLEEILRGIFNAVTGFFKLGGFSTFQTIGTIGVIIAAIYSVMFYLGYDIKFSPRLGIVKYHQYWGSKALALGAISFALRVVLEVAGAAVVLVPGFMTLKLSFLFTGTLPALFGVPAVLGVGLGGLVSDIFTGKFNPASLGYFYWGIVSYHILYRFYGHDPSLTNLRSWVMYTLGWWVWGIGANLLWPAIIVLNGLMPLEVAWTAYAGVVFLMILAFYFIDMPFLPFFYRIVKRWGLFWRDIPGYYRYEYVFPKVSVET
;
A
#
# COMPACT_ATOMS: atom_id res chain seq x y z
N MET A 1 -23.31 -26.27 -7.54
CA MET A 1 -22.35 -25.30 -6.97
C MET A 1 -22.18 -24.19 -7.99
N PRO A 2 -22.35 -22.92 -7.63
CA PRO A 2 -22.12 -21.81 -8.56
C PRO A 2 -20.67 -21.84 -9.07
N GLY A 3 -20.48 -21.51 -10.34
CA GLY A 3 -19.14 -21.42 -10.94
C GLY A 3 -18.36 -20.23 -10.38
N LEU A 4 -17.02 -20.27 -10.45
CA LEU A 4 -16.16 -19.17 -10.00
C LEU A 4 -16.55 -17.83 -10.65
N GLU A 5 -16.89 -17.85 -11.94
CA GLU A 5 -17.34 -16.67 -12.67
C GLU A 5 -18.60 -16.04 -12.05
N GLU A 6 -19.58 -16.87 -11.66
CA GLU A 6 -20.84 -16.41 -11.06
C GLU A 6 -20.60 -15.75 -9.70
N ILE A 7 -19.70 -16.33 -8.89
CA ILE A 7 -19.27 -15.75 -7.61
C ILE A 7 -18.59 -14.40 -7.82
N LEU A 8 -17.65 -14.31 -8.76
CA LEU A 8 -16.93 -13.06 -9.06
C LEU A 8 -17.87 -11.98 -9.60
N ARG A 9 -18.81 -12.33 -10.47
CA ARG A 9 -19.88 -11.42 -10.95
C ARG A 9 -20.77 -10.96 -9.80
N GLY A 10 -21.15 -11.87 -8.90
CA GLY A 10 -21.92 -11.55 -7.70
C GLY A 10 -21.22 -10.53 -6.80
N ILE A 11 -19.94 -10.75 -6.51
CA ILE A 11 -19.12 -9.81 -5.72
C ILE A 11 -18.99 -8.46 -6.43
N PHE A 12 -18.68 -8.45 -7.73
CA PHE A 12 -18.55 -7.22 -8.51
C PHE A 12 -19.86 -6.40 -8.50
N ASN A 13 -21.00 -7.08 -8.69
CA ASN A 13 -22.32 -6.45 -8.67
C ASN A 13 -22.66 -5.91 -7.27
N ALA A 14 -22.31 -6.64 -6.21
CA ALA A 14 -22.52 -6.19 -4.84
C ALA A 14 -21.70 -4.92 -4.52
N VAL A 15 -20.42 -4.89 -4.90
CA VAL A 15 -19.55 -3.72 -4.74
C VAL A 15 -20.07 -2.54 -5.55
N THR A 16 -20.45 -2.76 -6.80
CA THR A 16 -21.03 -1.73 -7.67
C THR A 16 -22.35 -1.21 -7.10
N GLY A 17 -23.20 -2.10 -6.57
CA GLY A 17 -24.45 -1.76 -5.91
C GLY A 17 -24.22 -0.90 -4.67
N PHE A 18 -23.21 -1.23 -3.85
CA PHE A 18 -22.82 -0.44 -2.69
C PHE A 18 -22.44 1.00 -3.07
N PHE A 19 -21.60 1.19 -4.10
CA PHE A 19 -21.23 2.52 -4.56
C PHE A 19 -22.41 3.32 -5.12
N LYS A 20 -23.31 2.65 -5.85
CA LYS A 20 -24.56 3.26 -6.35
C LYS A 20 -25.46 3.72 -5.21
N LEU A 21 -25.65 2.88 -4.19
CA LEU A 21 -26.51 3.18 -3.04
C LEU A 21 -25.98 4.34 -2.19
N GLY A 22 -24.67 4.44 -1.99
CA GLY A 22 -24.06 5.55 -1.23
C GLY A 22 -23.92 6.86 -2.02
N GLY A 23 -24.11 6.81 -3.35
CA GLY A 23 -24.00 7.95 -4.26
C GLY A 23 -22.54 8.26 -4.63
N PHE A 24 -22.24 8.30 -5.94
CA PHE A 24 -20.87 8.46 -6.42
C PHE A 24 -20.23 9.79 -5.99
N SER A 25 -21.00 10.88 -5.94
CA SER A 25 -20.51 12.18 -5.46
C SER A 25 -20.11 12.15 -3.99
N THR A 26 -20.81 11.37 -3.16
CA THR A 26 -20.45 11.17 -1.75
C THR A 26 -19.11 10.48 -1.63
N PHE A 27 -18.93 9.35 -2.34
CA PHE A 27 -17.66 8.63 -2.35
C PHE A 27 -16.52 9.47 -2.93
N GLN A 28 -16.78 10.26 -3.97
CA GLN A 28 -15.80 11.20 -4.51
C GLN A 28 -15.37 12.24 -3.48
N THR A 29 -16.32 12.78 -2.72
CA THR A 29 -16.04 13.76 -1.66
C THR A 29 -15.19 13.13 -0.56
N ILE A 30 -15.58 11.95 -0.07
CA ILE A 30 -14.83 11.21 0.95
C ILE A 30 -13.41 10.86 0.45
N GLY A 31 -13.30 10.35 -0.78
CA GLY A 31 -12.03 10.01 -1.39
C GLY A 31 -11.13 11.23 -1.57
N THR A 32 -11.69 12.38 -1.95
CA THR A 32 -10.94 13.64 -2.08
C THR A 32 -10.42 14.13 -0.72
N ILE A 33 -11.23 14.06 0.33
CA ILE A 33 -10.79 14.34 1.71
C ILE A 33 -9.67 13.37 2.11
N GLY A 34 -9.82 12.09 1.78
CA GLY A 34 -8.81 11.05 2.00
C GLY A 34 -7.48 11.35 1.31
N VAL A 35 -7.52 11.85 0.07
CA VAL A 35 -6.32 12.28 -0.68
C VAL A 35 -5.60 13.42 0.04
N ILE A 36 -6.32 14.41 0.55
CA ILE A 36 -5.74 15.53 1.31
C ILE A 36 -5.08 15.00 2.59
N ILE A 37 -5.75 14.12 3.33
CA ILE A 37 -5.19 13.50 4.54
C ILE A 37 -3.93 12.68 4.21
N ALA A 38 -3.95 11.90 3.13
CA ALA A 38 -2.80 11.13 2.68
C ALA A 38 -1.63 12.04 2.27
N ALA A 39 -1.90 13.18 1.63
CA ALA A 39 -0.88 14.17 1.28
C ALA A 39 -0.24 14.79 2.53
N ILE A 40 -1.06 15.23 3.50
CA ILE A 40 -0.57 15.78 4.77
C ILE A 40 0.28 14.73 5.50
N TYR A 41 -0.21 13.50 5.61
CA TYR A 41 0.52 12.41 6.25
C TYR A 41 1.84 12.13 5.53
N SER A 42 1.86 12.09 4.21
CA SER A 42 3.11 11.84 3.47
C SER A 42 4.11 12.97 3.64
N VAL A 43 3.68 14.23 3.68
CA VAL A 43 4.58 15.35 4.03
C VAL A 43 5.16 15.15 5.43
N MET A 44 4.34 14.81 6.42
CA MET A 44 4.83 14.47 7.76
C MET A 44 5.86 13.33 7.71
N PHE A 45 5.57 12.28 6.95
CA PHE A 45 6.46 11.14 6.77
C PHE A 45 7.81 11.54 6.18
N TYR A 46 7.83 12.30 5.08
CA TYR A 46 9.08 12.78 4.49
C TYR A 46 9.90 13.66 5.44
N LEU A 47 9.24 14.40 6.32
CA LEU A 47 9.88 15.22 7.36
C LEU A 47 10.36 14.40 8.57
N GLY A 48 10.20 13.07 8.55
CA GLY A 48 10.63 12.19 9.63
C GLY A 48 9.60 12.04 10.76
N TYR A 49 8.33 12.41 10.54
CA TYR A 49 7.25 12.27 11.51
C TYR A 49 6.31 11.13 11.14
N ASP A 50 5.69 10.53 12.15
CA ASP A 50 4.74 9.44 11.99
C ASP A 50 3.63 9.58 13.05
N ILE A 51 2.44 9.05 12.78
CA ILE A 51 1.31 9.07 13.71
C ILE A 51 1.23 7.70 14.34
N LYS A 52 1.45 7.59 15.64
CA LYS A 52 1.39 6.31 16.37
C LYS A 52 0.03 6.16 17.05
N PHE A 53 -0.62 5.00 16.87
CA PHE A 53 -1.93 4.71 17.47
C PHE A 53 -1.83 3.90 18.77
N SER A 54 -0.76 3.13 18.95
CA SER A 54 -0.53 2.27 20.12
C SER A 54 0.96 2.31 20.50
N PRO A 55 1.34 2.41 21.79
CA PRO A 55 0.48 2.30 22.99
C PRO A 55 -0.31 3.57 23.32
N ARG A 56 0.11 4.73 22.79
CA ARG A 56 -0.61 6.01 22.95
C ARG A 56 -0.75 6.68 21.59
N LEU A 57 -1.91 7.30 21.36
CA LEU A 57 -2.14 8.15 20.20
C LEU A 57 -1.21 9.37 20.28
N GLY A 58 -0.43 9.61 19.24
CA GLY A 58 0.52 10.70 19.25
C GLY A 58 1.31 10.86 17.96
N ILE A 59 1.98 12.01 17.84
CA ILE A 59 2.94 12.28 16.77
C ILE A 59 4.32 11.88 17.29
N VAL A 60 5.00 11.03 16.55
CA VAL A 60 6.35 10.58 16.84
C VAL A 60 7.30 11.07 15.76
N LYS A 61 8.54 11.36 16.14
CA LYS A 61 9.63 11.54 15.19
C LYS A 61 10.31 10.18 15.04
N TYR A 62 10.30 9.63 13.82
CA TYR A 62 11.00 8.39 13.54
C TYR A 62 12.44 8.69 13.10
N HIS A 63 13.33 7.80 13.52
CA HIS A 63 14.75 7.83 13.17
C HIS A 63 15.06 6.53 12.44
N GLN A 64 15.28 6.64 11.13
CA GLN A 64 15.73 5.54 10.28
C GLN A 64 17.25 5.57 10.18
N TYR A 65 17.92 4.47 10.52
CA TYR A 65 19.35 4.34 10.28
C TYR A 65 19.61 4.06 8.79
N TRP A 66 20.33 4.96 8.12
CA TRP A 66 20.64 4.90 6.68
C TRP A 66 22.01 4.28 6.41
N GLY A 67 22.21 3.04 6.87
CA GLY A 67 23.41 2.26 6.55
C GLY A 67 23.37 1.65 5.14
N SER A 68 24.47 1.01 4.73
CA SER A 68 24.58 0.32 3.42
C SER A 68 23.46 -0.69 3.17
N LYS A 69 23.06 -1.46 4.19
CA LYS A 69 21.93 -2.39 4.12
C LYS A 69 20.61 -1.66 3.82
N ALA A 70 20.33 -0.56 4.50
CA ALA A 70 19.09 0.20 4.31
C ALA A 70 19.01 0.75 2.88
N LEU A 71 20.10 1.33 2.38
CA LEU A 71 20.20 1.83 1.02
C LEU A 71 20.03 0.70 -0.01
N ALA A 72 20.69 -0.44 0.20
CA ALA A 72 20.57 -1.59 -0.68
C ALA A 72 19.13 -2.14 -0.73
N LEU A 73 18.47 -2.29 0.43
CA LEU A 73 17.09 -2.77 0.49
C LEU A 73 16.10 -1.79 -0.15
N GLY A 74 16.30 -0.49 0.04
CA GLY A 74 15.52 0.54 -0.65
C GLY A 74 15.72 0.50 -2.16
N ALA A 75 16.97 0.43 -2.62
CA ALA A 75 17.32 0.36 -4.04
C ALA A 75 16.80 -0.90 -4.73
N ILE A 76 16.91 -2.07 -4.09
CA ILE A 76 16.35 -3.33 -4.61
C ILE A 76 14.83 -3.24 -4.70
N SER A 77 14.17 -2.68 -3.68
CA SER A 77 12.71 -2.53 -3.69
C SER A 77 12.24 -1.58 -4.79
N PHE A 78 12.96 -0.48 -4.99
CA PHE A 78 12.75 0.44 -6.09
C PHE A 78 12.93 -0.24 -7.45
N ALA A 79 14.07 -0.90 -7.66
CA ALA A 79 14.38 -1.55 -8.92
C ALA A 79 13.38 -2.66 -9.24
N LEU A 80 13.03 -3.50 -8.26
CA LEU A 80 12.07 -4.57 -8.45
C LEU A 80 10.68 -4.02 -8.77
N ARG A 81 10.25 -2.93 -8.11
CA ARG A 81 9.00 -2.25 -8.43
C ARG A 81 9.01 -1.76 -9.87
N VAL A 82 10.05 -1.03 -10.31
CA VAL A 82 10.14 -0.51 -11.69
C VAL A 82 10.16 -1.65 -12.70
N VAL A 83 11.01 -2.66 -12.51
CA VAL A 83 11.15 -3.79 -13.44
C VAL A 83 9.84 -4.55 -13.58
N LEU A 84 9.14 -4.85 -12.49
CA LEU A 84 7.86 -5.58 -12.56
C LEU A 84 6.73 -4.75 -13.17
N GLU A 85 6.76 -3.43 -12.97
CA GLU A 85 5.78 -2.51 -13.57
C GLU A 85 6.02 -2.33 -15.08
N VAL A 86 7.29 -2.30 -15.52
CA VAL A 86 7.71 -2.11 -16.92
C VAL A 86 7.65 -3.40 -17.71
N ALA A 87 8.09 -4.53 -17.13
CA ALA A 87 8.12 -5.83 -17.79
C ALA A 87 6.72 -6.29 -18.22
N GLY A 88 5.65 -5.66 -17.70
CA GLY A 88 4.30 -5.86 -18.21
C GLY A 88 3.82 -7.29 -18.10
N ALA A 89 4.38 -8.09 -17.18
CA ALA A 89 3.91 -9.43 -16.84
C ALA A 89 2.55 -9.28 -16.18
N ALA A 90 1.54 -9.05 -17.02
CA ALA A 90 0.34 -8.38 -16.59
C ALA A 90 -0.85 -8.65 -17.50
N VAL A 91 -2.00 -8.90 -16.88
CA VAL A 91 -3.29 -9.03 -17.58
C VAL A 91 -3.94 -7.66 -17.62
N VAL A 92 -4.18 -7.11 -18.80
CA VAL A 92 -4.91 -5.84 -18.93
C VAL A 92 -6.36 -6.07 -18.50
N LEU A 93 -6.75 -5.46 -17.38
CA LEU A 93 -8.11 -5.56 -16.84
C LEU A 93 -9.01 -4.44 -17.39
N VAL A 94 -8.46 -3.22 -17.45
CA VAL A 94 -9.11 -2.06 -18.06
C VAL A 94 -8.08 -1.40 -18.98
N PRO A 95 -8.26 -1.44 -20.32
CA PRO A 95 -7.33 -0.83 -21.27
C PRO A 95 -7.01 0.63 -20.89
N GLY A 96 -5.73 0.97 -20.86
CA GLY A 96 -5.25 2.33 -20.52
C GLY A 96 -5.22 2.66 -19.02
N PHE A 97 -6.01 2.00 -18.16
CA PHE A 97 -6.19 2.41 -16.77
C PHE A 97 -5.75 1.38 -15.74
N MET A 98 -5.97 0.08 -15.99
CA MET A 98 -5.64 -0.96 -15.03
C MET A 98 -5.09 -2.20 -15.69
N THR A 99 -3.92 -2.59 -15.20
CA THR A 99 -3.27 -3.84 -15.56
C THR A 99 -3.00 -4.59 -14.27
N LEU A 100 -3.38 -5.87 -14.20
CA LEU A 100 -3.02 -6.73 -13.09
C LEU A 100 -1.54 -7.04 -13.20
N LYS A 101 -0.71 -6.38 -12.39
CA LYS A 101 0.75 -6.49 -12.46
C LYS A 101 1.27 -7.33 -11.31
N LEU A 102 2.27 -8.16 -11.56
CA LEU A 102 3.00 -8.91 -10.52
C LEU A 102 3.62 -7.99 -9.47
N SER A 103 3.87 -6.73 -9.81
CA SER A 103 4.37 -5.72 -8.89
C SER A 103 3.49 -5.58 -7.64
N PHE A 104 2.17 -5.83 -7.72
CA PHE A 104 1.25 -5.73 -6.59
C PHE A 104 1.52 -6.76 -5.49
N LEU A 105 2.08 -7.93 -5.82
CA LEU A 105 2.50 -8.92 -4.81
C LEU A 105 3.58 -8.31 -3.92
N PHE A 106 4.63 -7.79 -4.55
CA PHE A 106 5.77 -7.22 -3.86
C PHE A 106 5.45 -5.89 -3.15
N THR A 107 4.40 -5.20 -3.58
CA THR A 107 3.92 -3.98 -2.94
C THR A 107 3.52 -4.18 -1.49
N GLY A 108 2.93 -5.33 -1.13
CA GLY A 108 2.64 -5.67 0.26
C GLY A 108 3.79 -6.33 0.99
N THR A 109 4.50 -7.22 0.29
CA THR A 109 5.56 -8.02 0.90
C THR A 109 6.81 -7.20 1.23
N LEU A 110 7.33 -6.38 0.32
CA LEU A 110 8.62 -5.70 0.52
C LEU A 110 8.59 -4.67 1.67
N PRO A 111 7.58 -3.80 1.79
CA PRO A 111 7.50 -2.87 2.92
C PRO A 111 7.44 -3.58 4.27
N ALA A 112 6.72 -4.70 4.35
CA ALA A 112 6.64 -5.51 5.56
C ALA A 112 7.99 -6.17 5.93
N LEU A 113 8.78 -6.58 4.93
CA LEU A 113 10.05 -7.28 5.14
C LEU A 113 11.27 -6.36 5.31
N PHE A 114 11.29 -5.20 4.66
CA PHE A 114 12.44 -4.30 4.60
C PHE A 114 12.21 -2.93 5.24
N GLY A 115 10.98 -2.64 5.69
CA GLY A 115 10.64 -1.45 6.46
C GLY A 115 10.62 -0.17 5.64
N VAL A 116 10.94 0.96 6.30
CA VAL A 116 10.88 2.31 5.71
C VAL A 116 11.66 2.46 4.39
N PRO A 117 12.88 1.90 4.23
CA PRO A 117 13.58 1.99 2.95
C PRO A 117 12.81 1.37 1.79
N ALA A 118 12.08 0.27 2.01
CA ALA A 118 11.23 -0.32 0.98
C ALA A 118 9.93 0.46 0.77
N VAL A 119 9.32 1.04 1.82
CA VAL A 119 8.19 1.97 1.66
C VAL A 119 8.54 3.08 0.67
N LEU A 120 9.70 3.71 0.84
CA LEU A 120 10.20 4.75 -0.04
C LEU A 120 10.57 4.22 -1.42
N GLY A 121 11.28 3.08 -1.48
CA GLY A 121 11.68 2.45 -2.73
C GLY A 121 10.50 2.06 -3.62
N VAL A 122 9.49 1.38 -3.07
CA VAL A 122 8.28 0.97 -3.80
C VAL A 122 7.43 2.19 -4.18
N GLY A 123 7.31 3.19 -3.29
CA GLY A 123 6.64 4.46 -3.57
C GLY A 123 7.22 5.16 -4.79
N LEU A 124 8.51 5.49 -4.73
CA LEU A 124 9.22 6.16 -5.82
C LEU A 124 9.29 5.29 -7.08
N GLY A 125 9.42 3.98 -6.93
CA GLY A 125 9.44 3.04 -8.05
C GLY A 125 8.14 3.05 -8.84
N GLY A 126 6.99 3.21 -8.19
CA GLY A 126 5.70 3.36 -8.86
C GLY A 126 5.67 4.58 -9.79
N LEU A 127 6.05 5.75 -9.26
CA LEU A 127 6.15 6.99 -10.04
C LEU A 127 7.08 6.84 -11.25
N VAL A 128 8.29 6.32 -11.02
CA VAL A 128 9.30 6.16 -12.08
C VAL A 128 8.85 5.15 -13.13
N SER A 129 8.11 4.12 -12.72
CA SER A 129 7.57 3.14 -13.66
C SER A 129 6.54 3.74 -14.63
N ASP A 130 5.73 4.71 -14.18
CA ASP A 130 4.81 5.42 -15.06
C ASP A 130 5.57 6.24 -16.12
N ILE A 131 6.73 6.80 -15.76
CA ILE A 131 7.62 7.50 -16.71
C ILE A 131 8.13 6.52 -17.77
N PHE A 132 8.68 5.37 -17.36
CA PHE A 132 9.23 4.38 -18.29
C PHE A 132 8.17 3.71 -19.18
N THR A 133 6.93 3.58 -18.68
CA THR A 133 5.82 3.00 -19.45
C THR A 133 5.05 4.03 -20.28
N GLY A 134 5.47 5.30 -20.28
CA GLY A 134 4.81 6.39 -21.01
C GLY A 134 3.41 6.74 -20.46
N LYS A 135 3.11 6.36 -19.22
CA LYS A 135 1.82 6.58 -18.54
C LYS A 135 1.85 7.73 -17.55
N PHE A 136 2.99 8.41 -17.40
CA PHE A 136 3.15 9.52 -16.48
C PHE A 136 2.12 10.62 -16.73
N ASN A 137 1.32 10.90 -15.72
CA ASN A 137 0.31 11.94 -15.73
C ASN A 137 0.14 12.51 -14.31
N PRO A 138 -0.65 13.57 -14.09
CA PRO A 138 -0.84 14.14 -12.76
C PRO A 138 -1.30 13.15 -11.67
N ALA A 139 -2.05 12.09 -12.02
CA ALA A 139 -2.41 11.02 -11.09
C ALA A 139 -1.20 10.17 -10.64
N SER A 140 -0.11 10.12 -11.42
CA SER A 140 1.14 9.46 -11.02
C SER A 140 1.78 10.13 -9.80
N LEU A 141 1.49 11.41 -9.54
CA LEU A 141 1.89 12.05 -8.27
C LEU A 141 1.20 11.41 -7.05
N GLY A 142 0.12 10.63 -7.27
CA GLY A 142 -0.49 9.71 -6.31
C GLY A 142 0.51 8.85 -5.56
N TYR A 143 1.60 8.45 -6.22
CA TYR A 143 2.64 7.66 -5.56
C TYR A 143 3.42 8.44 -4.49
N PHE A 144 3.52 9.77 -4.60
CA PHE A 144 4.18 10.60 -3.58
C PHE A 144 3.37 10.72 -2.30
N TYR A 145 2.04 10.84 -2.41
CA TYR A 145 1.18 11.03 -1.24
C TYR A 145 0.47 9.75 -0.79
N TRP A 146 -0.21 9.03 -1.67
CA TRP A 146 -0.89 7.79 -1.27
C TRP A 146 0.08 6.60 -1.25
N GLY A 147 0.99 6.49 -2.24
CA GLY A 147 1.92 5.37 -2.33
C GLY A 147 2.64 5.08 -1.00
N ILE A 148 3.25 6.10 -0.41
CA ILE A 148 3.93 5.99 0.87
C ILE A 148 3.00 5.62 2.02
N VAL A 149 1.88 6.34 2.20
CA VAL A 149 0.90 6.04 3.27
C VAL A 149 0.50 4.58 3.16
N SER A 150 0.18 4.15 1.95
CA SER A 150 -0.33 2.81 1.65
C SER A 150 0.70 1.73 2.02
N TYR A 151 1.96 1.90 1.65
CA TYR A 151 3.01 0.90 1.93
C TYR A 151 3.44 0.93 3.40
N HIS A 152 3.37 2.10 4.03
CA HIS A 152 3.63 2.26 5.45
C HIS A 152 2.54 1.61 6.32
N ILE A 153 1.27 1.64 5.90
CA ILE A 153 0.19 0.88 6.56
C ILE A 153 0.57 -0.61 6.63
N LEU A 154 0.98 -1.20 5.50
CA LEU A 154 1.33 -2.62 5.43
C LEU A 154 2.51 -2.97 6.34
N TYR A 155 3.56 -2.14 6.30
CA TYR A 155 4.70 -2.22 7.22
C TYR A 155 4.27 -2.21 8.69
N ARG A 156 3.38 -1.30 9.09
CA ARG A 156 2.98 -1.14 10.49
C ARG A 156 2.11 -2.25 11.04
N PHE A 157 1.19 -2.76 10.22
CA PHE A 157 0.27 -3.78 10.68
C PHE A 157 0.97 -5.13 10.81
N TYR A 158 1.50 -5.67 9.71
CA TYR A 158 2.05 -7.04 9.69
C TYR A 158 3.56 -7.11 9.45
N GLY A 159 4.26 -6.00 9.24
CA GLY A 159 5.73 -6.00 9.17
C GLY A 159 6.43 -6.33 10.49
N HIS A 160 5.71 -6.26 11.63
CA HIS A 160 6.25 -6.70 12.92
C HIS A 160 6.37 -8.22 13.06
N ASP A 161 5.43 -8.97 12.48
CA ASP A 161 5.41 -10.44 12.45
C ASP A 161 4.71 -10.93 11.17
N PRO A 162 5.45 -11.03 10.05
CA PRO A 162 4.92 -11.50 8.77
C PRO A 162 4.88 -13.04 8.66
N SER A 163 5.03 -13.77 9.77
CA SER A 163 5.18 -15.23 9.74
C SER A 163 3.89 -16.00 9.45
N LEU A 164 2.73 -15.39 9.74
CA LEU A 164 1.41 -16.02 9.65
C LEU A 164 1.32 -17.37 10.37
N THR A 165 2.08 -17.53 11.46
CA THR A 165 2.15 -18.77 12.24
C THR A 165 1.20 -18.78 13.44
N ASN A 166 0.75 -17.60 13.87
CA ASN A 166 -0.07 -17.44 15.07
C ASN A 166 -1.25 -16.50 14.82
N LEU A 167 -2.28 -16.59 15.65
CA LEU A 167 -3.52 -15.80 15.48
C LEU A 167 -3.26 -14.29 15.41
N ARG A 168 -2.32 -13.77 16.20
CA ARG A 168 -1.98 -12.34 16.18
C ARG A 168 -1.39 -11.92 14.84
N SER A 169 -0.46 -12.68 14.28
CA SER A 169 0.12 -12.41 12.95
C SER A 169 -0.95 -12.46 11.84
N TRP A 170 -1.89 -13.40 11.92
CA TRP A 170 -3.05 -13.47 11.02
C TRP A 170 -3.95 -12.25 11.12
N VAL A 171 -4.36 -11.89 12.34
CA VAL A 171 -5.24 -10.74 12.58
C VAL A 171 -4.58 -9.46 12.08
N MET A 172 -3.29 -9.27 12.36
CA MET A 172 -2.56 -8.08 11.90
C MET A 172 -2.41 -8.05 10.38
N TYR A 173 -2.18 -9.19 9.74
CA TYR A 173 -2.16 -9.32 8.29
C TYR A 173 -3.50 -8.94 7.66
N THR A 174 -4.59 -9.57 8.11
CA THR A 174 -5.93 -9.32 7.61
C THR A 174 -6.34 -7.85 7.80
N LEU A 175 -6.13 -7.29 9.00
CA LEU A 175 -6.46 -5.90 9.26
C LEU A 175 -5.62 -4.95 8.40
N GLY A 176 -4.30 -5.15 8.34
CA GLY A 176 -3.42 -4.30 7.55
C GLY A 176 -3.77 -4.32 6.06
N TRP A 177 -4.02 -5.51 5.52
CA TRP A 177 -4.39 -5.68 4.11
C TRP A 177 -5.71 -4.98 3.78
N TRP A 178 -6.75 -5.14 4.62
CA TRP A 178 -8.05 -4.55 4.34
C TRP A 178 -8.10 -3.04 4.62
N VAL A 179 -7.36 -2.54 5.61
CA VAL A 179 -7.21 -1.09 5.81
C VAL A 179 -6.53 -0.46 4.59
N TRP A 180 -5.44 -1.08 4.12
CA TRP A 180 -4.78 -0.66 2.88
C TRP A 180 -5.70 -0.76 1.67
N GLY A 181 -6.40 -1.88 1.51
CA GLY A 181 -7.27 -2.17 0.39
C GLY A 181 -8.45 -1.21 0.28
N ILE A 182 -9.13 -0.94 1.40
CA ILE A 182 -10.20 0.06 1.46
C ILE A 182 -9.65 1.44 1.13
N GLY A 183 -8.50 1.82 1.70
CA GLY A 183 -7.83 3.08 1.36
C GLY A 183 -7.53 3.17 -0.14
N ALA A 184 -6.96 2.12 -0.75
CA ALA A 184 -6.66 2.09 -2.16
C ALA A 184 -7.92 2.18 -3.02
N ASN A 185 -9.00 1.52 -2.61
CA ASN A 185 -10.28 1.53 -3.31
C ASN A 185 -11.03 2.87 -3.18
N LEU A 186 -10.73 3.67 -2.16
CA LEU A 186 -11.29 5.03 -2.01
C LEU A 186 -10.42 6.09 -2.69
N LEU A 187 -9.10 6.03 -2.52
CA LEU A 187 -8.21 7.09 -2.98
C LEU A 187 -7.92 7.01 -4.48
N TRP A 188 -7.69 5.81 -5.05
CA TRP A 188 -7.35 5.73 -6.47
C TRP A 188 -8.47 6.18 -7.41
N PRO A 189 -9.75 5.77 -7.25
CA PRO A 189 -10.83 6.31 -8.06
C PRO A 189 -10.96 7.82 -7.91
N ALA A 190 -10.83 8.34 -6.68
CA ALA A 190 -10.91 9.77 -6.43
C ALA A 190 -9.79 10.55 -7.17
N ILE A 191 -8.56 10.07 -7.12
CA ILE A 191 -7.42 10.65 -7.84
C ILE A 191 -7.67 10.65 -9.35
N ILE A 192 -8.18 9.55 -9.91
CA ILE A 192 -8.46 9.44 -11.35
C ILE A 192 -9.52 10.46 -11.78
N VAL A 193 -10.61 10.59 -11.02
CA VAL A 193 -11.68 11.57 -11.30
C VAL A 193 -11.18 13.00 -11.15
N LEU A 194 -10.42 13.31 -10.09
CA LEU A 194 -9.85 14.65 -9.87
C LEU A 194 -8.94 15.10 -11.01
N ASN A 195 -8.24 14.16 -11.65
CA ASN A 195 -7.36 14.44 -12.78
C ASN A 195 -8.07 14.35 -14.15
N GLY A 196 -9.41 14.23 -14.16
CA GLY A 196 -10.20 14.19 -15.40
C GLY A 196 -9.96 12.96 -16.28
N LEU A 197 -9.37 11.91 -15.72
CA LEU A 197 -8.94 10.73 -16.47
C LEU A 197 -10.10 9.76 -16.77
N MET A 198 -11.16 9.78 -15.96
CA MET A 198 -12.32 8.91 -16.11
C MET A 198 -13.58 9.60 -15.59
N PRO A 199 -14.76 9.40 -16.21
CA PRO A 199 -16.03 9.88 -15.66
C PRO A 199 -16.31 9.31 -14.27
N LEU A 200 -17.00 10.10 -13.44
CA LEU A 200 -17.29 9.79 -12.04
C LEU A 200 -17.94 8.42 -11.88
N GLU A 201 -18.97 8.13 -12.66
CA GLU A 201 -19.74 6.89 -12.59
C GLU A 201 -18.86 5.68 -12.94
N VAL A 202 -18.00 5.80 -13.96
CA VAL A 202 -17.14 4.70 -14.42
C VAL A 202 -16.05 4.42 -13.39
N ALA A 203 -15.48 5.46 -12.79
CA ALA A 203 -14.46 5.34 -11.76
C ALA A 203 -14.97 4.61 -10.50
N TRP A 204 -16.18 4.96 -10.04
CA TRP A 204 -16.79 4.39 -8.84
C TRP A 204 -17.59 3.12 -9.08
N THR A 205 -17.70 2.64 -10.32
CA THR A 205 -18.31 1.34 -10.63
C THR A 205 -17.27 0.36 -11.17
N ALA A 206 -16.92 0.49 -12.44
CA ALA A 206 -16.02 -0.42 -13.13
C ALA A 206 -14.62 -0.43 -12.52
N TYR A 207 -14.00 0.75 -12.37
CA TYR A 207 -12.63 0.82 -11.86
C TYR A 207 -12.55 0.39 -10.39
N ALA A 208 -13.34 0.99 -9.49
CA ALA A 208 -13.36 0.62 -8.07
C ALA A 208 -13.72 -0.86 -7.84
N GLY A 209 -14.69 -1.39 -8.59
CA GLY A 209 -15.06 -2.81 -8.54
C GLY A 209 -13.90 -3.73 -8.94
N VAL A 210 -13.18 -3.42 -10.01
CA VAL A 210 -12.00 -4.20 -10.43
C VAL A 210 -10.85 -4.04 -9.43
N VAL A 211 -10.59 -2.84 -8.88
CA VAL A 211 -9.60 -2.65 -7.80
C VAL A 211 -9.95 -3.56 -6.62
N PHE A 212 -11.23 -3.66 -6.25
CA PHE A 212 -11.66 -4.49 -5.12
C PHE A 212 -11.40 -5.97 -5.35
N LEU A 213 -11.78 -6.48 -6.53
CA LEU A 213 -11.51 -7.86 -6.92
C LEU A 213 -10.01 -8.15 -6.93
N MET A 214 -9.20 -7.21 -7.40
CA MET A 214 -7.75 -7.32 -7.41
C MET A 214 -7.17 -7.39 -5.98
N ILE A 215 -7.63 -6.53 -5.06
CA ILE A 215 -7.24 -6.56 -3.64
C ILE A 215 -7.60 -7.90 -3.01
N LEU A 216 -8.81 -8.41 -3.30
CA LEU A 216 -9.27 -9.70 -2.80
C LEU A 216 -8.42 -10.86 -3.35
N ALA A 217 -8.11 -10.85 -4.66
CA ALA A 217 -7.27 -11.88 -5.27
C ALA A 217 -5.86 -11.87 -4.68
N PHE A 218 -5.24 -10.70 -4.59
CA PHE A 218 -3.89 -10.59 -4.03
C PHE A 218 -3.83 -10.88 -2.53
N TYR A 219 -4.91 -10.69 -1.77
CA TYR A 219 -4.98 -11.14 -0.37
C TYR A 219 -4.69 -12.64 -0.27
N PHE A 220 -5.34 -13.46 -1.10
CA PHE A 220 -5.15 -14.91 -1.07
C PHE A 220 -3.83 -15.36 -1.68
N ILE A 221 -3.28 -14.62 -2.64
CA ILE A 221 -1.98 -14.95 -3.24
C ILE A 221 -0.82 -14.53 -2.31
N ASP A 222 -0.93 -13.38 -1.67
CA ASP A 222 0.10 -12.88 -0.76
C ASP A 222 0.15 -13.68 0.55
N MET A 223 -0.99 -14.26 0.96
CA MET A 223 -1.10 -15.14 2.13
C MET A 223 -0.02 -16.25 2.21
N PRO A 224 0.22 -17.10 1.18
CA PRO A 224 1.35 -18.04 1.18
C PRO A 224 2.69 -17.39 0.79
N PHE A 225 2.67 -16.29 0.06
CA PHE A 225 3.86 -15.63 -0.49
C PHE A 225 4.66 -14.89 0.58
N LEU A 226 4.00 -14.10 1.42
CA LEU A 226 4.59 -13.34 2.51
C LEU A 226 5.41 -14.23 3.48
N PRO A 227 4.87 -15.32 4.06
CA PRO A 227 5.64 -16.17 4.98
C PRO A 227 6.77 -16.94 4.26
N PHE A 228 6.61 -17.27 2.99
CA PHE A 228 7.68 -17.89 2.18
C PHE A 228 8.87 -16.94 2.05
N PHE A 229 8.64 -15.70 1.60
CA PHE A 229 9.70 -14.69 1.47
C PHE A 229 10.26 -14.26 2.82
N TYR A 230 9.43 -14.20 3.86
CA TYR A 230 9.89 -13.91 5.22
C TYR A 230 10.98 -14.89 5.67
N ARG A 231 10.79 -16.20 5.45
CA ARG A 231 11.80 -17.22 5.80
C ARG A 231 13.12 -17.01 5.07
N ILE A 232 13.06 -16.65 3.78
CA ILE A 232 14.24 -16.33 2.99
C ILE A 232 14.90 -15.08 3.59
N VAL A 233 14.21 -13.96 3.67
CA VAL A 233 14.75 -12.69 4.18
C VAL A 233 15.36 -12.82 5.58
N LYS A 234 14.73 -13.58 6.48
CA LYS A 234 15.27 -13.93 7.81
C LYS A 234 16.60 -14.69 7.72
N ARG A 235 16.68 -15.72 6.87
CA ARG A 235 17.89 -16.54 6.69
C ARG A 235 19.09 -15.70 6.23
N TRP A 236 18.86 -14.65 5.46
CA TRP A 236 19.90 -13.76 4.96
C TRP A 236 20.18 -12.55 5.88
N GLY A 237 19.51 -12.45 7.04
CA GLY A 237 19.69 -11.33 7.97
C GLY A 237 19.32 -9.97 7.37
N LEU A 238 18.32 -9.97 6.48
CA LEU A 238 17.81 -8.80 5.74
C LEU A 238 16.49 -8.28 6.32
N PHE A 239 15.91 -8.98 7.29
CA PHE A 239 14.67 -8.54 7.93
C PHE A 239 14.93 -7.28 8.75
N TRP A 240 14.18 -6.21 8.43
CA TRP A 240 14.43 -4.87 8.97
C TRP A 240 14.51 -4.82 10.51
N ARG A 241 13.69 -5.63 11.18
CA ARG A 241 13.58 -5.65 12.65
C ARG A 241 14.79 -6.28 13.33
N ASP A 242 15.50 -7.16 12.63
CA ASP A 242 16.70 -7.82 13.15
C ASP A 242 17.95 -6.94 13.01
N ILE A 243 17.86 -5.83 12.26
CA ILE A 243 18.97 -4.92 12.04
C ILE A 243 19.03 -3.93 13.24
N PRO A 244 20.13 -3.90 14.01
CA PRO A 244 20.22 -3.04 15.20
C PRO A 244 20.04 -1.56 14.87
N GLY A 245 19.16 -0.89 15.61
CA GLY A 245 18.92 0.55 15.46
C GLY A 245 18.27 0.96 14.13
N TYR A 246 17.79 0.02 13.33
CA TYR A 246 17.28 0.27 11.99
C TYR A 246 16.12 1.26 11.98
N TYR A 247 15.19 1.11 12.93
CA TYR A 247 14.06 2.00 13.10
C TYR A 247 13.84 2.30 14.59
N ARG A 248 13.87 3.59 14.95
CA ARG A 248 13.54 4.09 16.30
C ARG A 248 12.50 5.19 16.19
N TYR A 249 11.79 5.47 17.27
CA TYR A 249 10.84 6.59 17.32
C TYR A 249 10.89 7.26 18.69
N GLU A 250 10.61 8.55 18.70
CA GLU A 250 10.51 9.39 19.89
C GLU A 250 9.18 10.13 19.87
N TYR A 251 8.46 10.14 20.99
CA TYR A 251 7.20 10.88 21.08
C TYR A 251 7.45 12.38 21.13
N VAL A 252 6.98 13.08 20.10
CA VAL A 252 6.97 14.55 20.05
C VAL A 252 5.72 15.08 20.75
N PHE A 253 4.60 14.38 20.56
CA PHE A 253 3.35 14.66 21.24
C PHE A 253 2.58 13.36 21.53
N PRO A 254 2.11 13.12 22.76
CA PRO A 254 2.46 13.86 23.98
C PRO A 254 3.95 13.69 24.31
N LYS A 255 4.64 14.77 24.76
CA LYS A 255 6.05 14.66 25.20
C LYS A 255 6.12 13.67 26.36
N VAL A 256 6.91 12.63 26.21
CA VAL A 256 7.22 11.70 27.30
C VAL A 256 8.50 12.20 27.93
N SER A 257 8.43 12.73 29.15
CA SER A 257 9.61 12.81 30.01
C SER A 257 10.06 11.38 30.28
N VAL A 258 11.26 11.03 29.84
CA VAL A 258 11.90 9.80 30.27
C VAL A 258 12.22 10.01 31.74
N GLU A 259 11.33 9.58 32.64
CA GLU A 259 11.71 9.33 34.03
C GLU A 259 12.67 8.14 33.98
N THR A 260 13.95 8.44 34.17
CA THR A 260 15.05 7.49 34.39
C THR A 260 14.85 6.70 35.67
#